data_AF-A0A4Y7PLT7-F1
#
_entry.id   AF-A0A4Y7PLT7-F1
#
_cell.length_a   1.000
_cell.length_b   1.000
_cell.length_c   1.000
_cell.angle_alpha   90.00
_cell.angle_beta   90.00
_cell.angle_gamma   90.00
#
_symmetry.space_group_name_H-M   'P 1'
#
loop_
_entity.id
_entity.type
_entity.pdbx_description
1 polymer ?
#
loop_
_entity_poly.entity_id
_entity_poly.type
_entity_poly.pdbx_seq_one_letter_code
_entity_poly.pdbx_strand_id
1 'polypeptide(L)'
;MKLILTGATGAAGLEILRAAIADTVTILSRRALPASIQPSPKAHVITHGDFASYPPSLLDQIRDHDACIWALGKSANGMTEADYAVLTHDFPVAAITAFKSVGMGTTEMPFRFVYVSGEGADQSGKSFMMFARVKGKTEKDLIDFAKSSNGTMKAQNIRPGYFFPSHPDDRQDLRTGFSRFIDRVIMPIVKTAAPSMAIDISDLGKVAVEIAKGKYGEDEVFSNAQMRGLLKTRKAEGEL
;
A
#
# COMPACT_ATOMS: atom_id res chain seq x y z
N MET A 1 -6.33 -10.86 11.14
CA MET A 1 -6.36 -9.46 11.57
C MET A 1 -7.58 -8.76 10.99
N LYS A 2 -7.94 -7.60 11.55
CA LYS A 2 -8.85 -6.62 10.98
C LYS A 2 -8.02 -5.56 10.25
N LEU A 3 -8.14 -5.51 8.93
CA LEU A 3 -7.32 -4.71 8.03
C LEU A 3 -8.14 -3.59 7.41
N ILE A 4 -7.66 -2.36 7.50
CA ILE A 4 -8.14 -1.26 6.67
C ILE A 4 -7.36 -1.28 5.36
N LEU A 5 -8.05 -1.20 4.22
CA LEU A 5 -7.42 -1.14 2.90
C LEU A 5 -7.94 0.06 2.11
N THR A 6 -7.02 0.86 1.58
CA THR A 6 -7.34 1.92 0.61
C THR A 6 -6.83 1.54 -0.78
N GLY A 7 -7.37 2.16 -1.83
CA GLY A 7 -6.88 1.93 -3.20
C GLY A 7 -7.23 0.56 -3.79
N ALA A 8 -8.23 -0.13 -3.25
CA ALA A 8 -8.71 -1.44 -3.71
C ALA A 8 -9.38 -1.43 -5.10
N THR A 9 -9.31 -0.32 -5.84
CA THR A 9 -9.67 -0.26 -7.28
C THR A 9 -8.44 -0.19 -8.19
N GLY A 10 -7.24 -0.12 -7.61
CA GLY A 10 -5.97 -0.10 -8.34
C GLY A 10 -5.28 -1.46 -8.31
N ALA A 11 -4.26 -1.63 -9.15
CA ALA A 11 -3.58 -2.91 -9.34
C ALA A 11 -3.04 -3.51 -8.03
N ALA A 12 -2.28 -2.73 -7.25
CA ALA A 12 -1.72 -3.19 -5.99
C ALA A 12 -2.81 -3.48 -4.96
N GLY A 13 -3.77 -2.57 -4.78
CA GLY A 13 -4.84 -2.73 -3.80
C GLY A 13 -5.73 -3.95 -4.06
N LEU A 14 -6.05 -4.26 -5.32
CA LEU A 14 -6.79 -5.48 -5.68
C LEU A 14 -6.02 -6.73 -5.30
N GLU A 15 -4.71 -6.76 -5.56
CA GLU A 15 -3.91 -7.94 -5.24
C GLU A 15 -3.65 -8.08 -3.73
N ILE A 16 -3.52 -6.96 -3.00
CA ILE A 16 -3.48 -6.96 -1.54
C ILE A 16 -4.80 -7.50 -0.97
N LEU A 17 -5.94 -7.11 -1.54
CA LEU A 17 -7.24 -7.64 -1.14
C LEU A 17 -7.32 -9.16 -1.36
N ARG A 18 -6.81 -9.65 -2.50
CA ARG A 18 -6.71 -11.10 -2.77
C ARG A 18 -5.75 -11.81 -1.82
N ALA A 19 -4.64 -11.19 -1.45
CA ALA A 19 -3.72 -11.77 -0.46
C ALA A 19 -4.31 -11.82 0.96
N ALA A 20 -5.29 -10.96 1.26
CA ALA A 20 -5.94 -10.84 2.56
C ALA A 20 -7.23 -11.70 2.71
N ILE A 21 -7.47 -12.71 1.87
CA ILE A 21 -8.74 -13.49 1.89
C ILE A 21 -9.11 -14.09 3.25
N ALA A 22 -8.11 -14.38 4.09
CA ALA A 22 -8.32 -14.99 5.39
C ALA A 22 -8.69 -13.96 6.49
N ASP A 23 -8.37 -12.69 6.26
CA ASP A 23 -8.52 -11.58 7.19
C ASP A 23 -9.88 -10.89 7.02
N THR A 24 -10.30 -10.11 8.04
CA THR A 24 -11.44 -9.21 7.90
C THR A 24 -10.93 -7.90 7.33
N VAL A 25 -11.45 -7.46 6.18
CA VAL A 25 -10.95 -6.28 5.46
C VAL A 25 -12.06 -5.25 5.36
N THR A 26 -11.80 -4.05 5.88
CA THR A 26 -12.63 -2.86 5.67
C THR A 26 -11.98 -1.99 4.63
N ILE A 27 -12.67 -1.78 3.52
CA ILE A 27 -12.16 -1.09 2.34
C ILE A 27 -12.71 0.33 2.33
N LEU A 28 -11.83 1.32 2.44
CA LEU A 28 -12.20 2.71 2.24
C LEU A 28 -12.03 3.05 0.76
N SER A 29 -13.14 3.27 0.08
CA SER A 29 -13.14 3.54 -1.35
C SER A 29 -14.09 4.67 -1.72
N ARG A 30 -13.71 5.46 -2.73
CA ARG A 30 -14.57 6.52 -3.30
C ARG A 30 -15.64 5.96 -4.23
N ARG A 31 -15.51 4.70 -4.63
CA ARG A 31 -16.30 4.03 -5.66
C ARG A 31 -16.51 2.56 -5.33
N ALA A 32 -17.49 1.92 -5.96
CA ALA A 32 -17.65 0.47 -5.89
C ALA A 32 -16.39 -0.26 -6.36
N LEU A 33 -16.18 -1.47 -5.84
CA LEU A 33 -15.11 -2.34 -6.28
C LEU A 33 -15.36 -2.85 -7.71
N PRO A 34 -14.30 -3.17 -8.47
CA PRO A 34 -14.44 -3.82 -9.77
C PRO A 34 -15.20 -5.15 -9.66
N ALA A 35 -15.93 -5.51 -10.72
CA ALA A 35 -16.67 -6.77 -10.80
C ALA A 35 -15.76 -8.02 -10.74
N SER A 36 -14.45 -7.86 -10.99
CA SER A 36 -13.44 -8.92 -10.85
C SER A 36 -13.21 -9.35 -9.39
N ILE A 37 -13.70 -8.60 -8.40
CA ILE A 37 -13.67 -8.98 -6.99
C ILE A 37 -14.99 -9.61 -6.60
N GLN A 38 -14.94 -10.88 -6.21
CA GLN A 38 -16.10 -11.60 -5.70
C GLN A 38 -16.49 -11.06 -4.30
N PRO A 39 -17.80 -10.94 -4.01
CA PRO A 39 -18.27 -10.62 -2.67
C PRO A 39 -17.75 -11.62 -1.64
N SER A 40 -17.34 -11.12 -0.48
CA SER A 40 -16.86 -11.95 0.64
C SER A 40 -17.50 -11.47 1.94
N PRO A 41 -17.95 -12.38 2.83
CA PRO A 41 -18.47 -11.99 4.14
C PRO A 41 -17.40 -11.36 5.04
N LYS A 42 -16.12 -11.48 4.67
CA LYS A 42 -14.99 -10.88 5.39
C LYS A 42 -14.54 -9.54 4.80
N ALA A 43 -15.08 -9.11 3.65
CA ALA A 43 -14.71 -7.87 3.01
C ALA A 43 -15.90 -6.89 3.00
N HIS A 44 -15.72 -5.74 3.65
CA HIS A 44 -16.75 -4.71 3.79
C HIS A 44 -16.28 -3.42 3.14
N VAL A 45 -17.10 -2.83 2.29
CA VAL A 45 -16.75 -1.57 1.60
C VAL A 45 -17.47 -0.41 2.30
N ILE A 46 -16.70 0.57 2.77
CA ILE A 46 -17.23 1.85 3.23
C ILE A 46 -16.97 2.88 2.15
N THR A 47 -18.04 3.51 1.66
CA THR A 47 -17.93 4.59 0.68
C THR A 47 -17.43 5.84 1.39
N HIS A 48 -16.19 6.22 1.09
CA HIS A 48 -15.52 7.36 1.69
C HIS A 48 -14.85 8.19 0.59
N GLY A 49 -15.40 9.38 0.35
CA GLY A 49 -15.06 10.25 -0.78
C GLY A 49 -13.88 11.18 -0.52
N ASP A 50 -13.78 11.69 0.70
CA ASP A 50 -12.85 12.74 1.11
C ASP A 50 -11.83 12.21 2.11
N PHE A 51 -10.62 11.90 1.64
CA PHE A 51 -9.53 11.42 2.50
C PHE A 51 -8.77 12.54 3.22
N ALA A 52 -9.20 13.80 3.10
CA ALA A 52 -8.68 14.89 3.93
C ALA A 52 -9.36 14.94 5.31
N SER A 53 -10.52 14.29 5.48
CA SER A 53 -11.30 14.33 6.72
C SER A 53 -11.90 12.97 7.07
N TYR A 54 -12.00 12.65 8.37
CA TYR A 54 -12.49 11.36 8.84
C TYR A 54 -13.63 11.58 9.85
N PRO A 55 -14.90 11.41 9.45
CA PRO A 55 -16.02 11.67 10.35
C PRO A 55 -16.05 10.66 11.51
N PRO A 56 -16.56 11.04 12.71
CA PRO A 56 -16.63 10.14 13.85
C PRO A 56 -17.35 8.82 13.56
N SER A 57 -18.44 8.87 12.77
CA SER A 57 -19.20 7.69 12.36
C SER A 57 -18.40 6.70 11.50
N LEU A 58 -17.42 7.18 10.73
CA LEU A 58 -16.48 6.32 10.01
C LEU A 58 -15.48 5.71 10.99
N LEU A 59 -14.91 6.54 11.87
CA LEU A 59 -13.90 6.11 12.84
C LEU A 59 -14.45 5.05 13.81
N ASP A 60 -15.70 5.17 14.23
CA ASP A 60 -16.37 4.17 15.09
C ASP A 60 -16.48 2.79 14.43
N GLN A 61 -16.59 2.73 13.10
CA GLN A 61 -16.65 1.45 12.37
C GLN A 61 -15.28 0.79 12.22
N ILE A 62 -14.19 1.56 12.35
CA ILE A 62 -12.83 1.06 12.09
C ILE A 62 -11.92 1.04 13.31
N ARG A 63 -12.31 1.67 14.44
CA ARG A 63 -11.49 1.86 15.65
C ARG A 63 -10.85 0.61 16.25
N ASP A 64 -11.38 -0.57 15.95
CA ASP A 64 -10.95 -1.88 16.43
C ASP A 64 -10.05 -2.63 15.43
N HIS A 65 -9.59 -1.96 14.36
CA HIS A 65 -8.72 -2.55 13.35
C HIS A 65 -7.26 -2.57 13.79
N ASP A 66 -6.54 -3.58 13.34
CA ASP A 66 -5.15 -3.85 13.74
C ASP A 66 -4.13 -3.12 12.86
N ALA A 67 -4.48 -2.89 11.59
CA ALA A 67 -3.57 -2.32 10.60
C ALA A 67 -4.31 -1.58 9.49
N CYS A 68 -3.59 -0.70 8.79
CA CYS A 68 -4.00 -0.09 7.53
C CYS A 68 -2.95 -0.32 6.46
N ILE A 69 -3.33 -0.82 5.29
CA ILE A 69 -2.52 -0.76 4.09
C ILE A 69 -3.02 0.38 3.20
N TRP A 70 -2.19 1.42 3.09
CA TRP A 70 -2.46 2.57 2.25
C TRP A 70 -1.96 2.34 0.82
N ALA A 71 -2.82 1.78 -0.03
CA ALA A 71 -2.52 1.55 -1.45
C ALA A 71 -3.22 2.56 -2.39
N LEU A 72 -3.78 3.64 -1.83
CA LEU A 72 -4.35 4.73 -2.62
C LEU A 72 -3.24 5.56 -3.28
N GLY A 73 -3.28 5.63 -4.61
CA GLY A 73 -2.36 6.43 -5.41
C GLY A 73 -2.75 6.43 -6.88
N LYS A 74 -2.14 7.34 -7.66
CA LYS A 74 -2.22 7.37 -9.13
C LYS A 74 -0.86 7.72 -9.71
N SER A 75 -0.70 7.56 -11.03
CA SER A 75 0.52 8.00 -11.71
C SER A 75 0.72 9.50 -11.54
N ALA A 76 1.97 9.92 -11.31
CA ALA A 76 2.38 11.32 -11.30
C ALA A 76 2.33 11.98 -12.69
N ASN A 77 2.16 11.19 -13.77
CA ASN A 77 2.14 11.70 -15.13
C ASN A 77 1.01 12.72 -15.33
N GLY A 78 1.36 13.89 -15.85
CA GLY A 78 0.41 14.97 -16.11
C GLY A 78 -0.10 15.68 -14.86
N MET A 79 0.55 15.50 -13.70
CA MET A 79 0.20 16.20 -12.46
C MET A 79 1.20 17.31 -12.13
N THR A 80 0.71 18.31 -11.40
CA THR A 80 1.58 19.22 -10.65
C THR A 80 2.08 18.54 -9.37
N GLU A 81 3.17 19.04 -8.80
CA GLU A 81 3.70 18.53 -7.53
C GLU A 81 2.72 18.73 -6.39
N ALA A 82 2.03 19.88 -6.36
CA ALA A 82 1.02 20.19 -5.35
C ALA A 82 -0.16 19.21 -5.40
N ASP A 83 -0.75 18.97 -6.58
CA ASP A 83 -1.86 18.03 -6.72
C ASP A 83 -1.44 16.60 -6.38
N TYR A 84 -0.19 16.24 -6.70
CA TYR A 84 0.36 14.94 -6.37
C TYR A 84 0.61 14.79 -4.87
N ALA A 85 1.06 15.85 -4.21
CA ALA A 85 1.24 15.91 -2.76
C ALA A 85 -0.08 15.72 -2.01
N VAL A 86 -1.18 16.34 -2.44
CA VAL A 86 -2.49 16.14 -1.80
C VAL A 86 -2.85 14.65 -1.72
N LEU A 87 -2.74 13.93 -2.85
CA LEU A 87 -3.07 12.50 -2.90
C LEU A 87 -2.05 11.61 -2.19
N THR A 88 -0.77 11.95 -2.31
CA THR A 88 0.34 11.05 -1.98
C THR A 88 0.86 11.26 -0.58
N HIS A 89 0.70 12.48 -0.04
CA HIS A 89 1.19 12.93 1.27
C HIS A 89 0.05 13.33 2.20
N ASP A 90 -0.81 14.28 1.81
CA ASP A 90 -1.78 14.87 2.76
C ASP A 90 -2.82 13.85 3.21
N PHE A 91 -3.36 13.05 2.28
CA PHE A 91 -4.32 12.00 2.59
C PHE A 91 -3.80 10.92 3.56
N PRO A 92 -2.64 10.26 3.33
CA PRO A 92 -2.14 9.28 4.30
C PRO A 92 -1.77 9.90 5.65
N VAL A 93 -1.28 11.15 5.68
CA VAL A 93 -0.99 11.86 6.94
C VAL A 93 -2.29 12.17 7.70
N ALA A 94 -3.33 12.61 7.01
CA ALA A 94 -4.66 12.80 7.61
C ALA A 94 -5.22 11.48 8.17
N ALA A 95 -5.04 10.38 7.44
CA ALA A 95 -5.48 9.04 7.84
C ALA A 95 -4.82 8.59 9.15
N ILE A 96 -3.49 8.55 9.20
CA ILE A 96 -2.77 8.08 10.39
C ILE A 96 -3.05 8.95 11.61
N THR A 97 -3.23 10.26 11.39
CA THR A 97 -3.62 11.21 12.45
C THR A 97 -5.01 10.90 13.01
N ALA A 98 -5.99 10.68 12.13
CA ALA A 98 -7.36 10.35 12.55
C ALA A 98 -7.43 8.97 13.25
N PHE A 99 -6.63 8.01 12.81
CA PHE A 99 -6.57 6.69 13.43
C PHE A 99 -5.95 6.75 14.83
N LYS A 100 -4.89 7.56 15.00
CA LYS A 100 -4.30 7.81 16.33
C LYS A 100 -5.29 8.46 17.29
N SER A 101 -6.10 9.41 16.81
CA SER A 101 -6.99 10.21 17.67
C SER A 101 -8.09 9.40 18.34
N VAL A 102 -8.47 8.25 17.75
CA VAL A 102 -9.43 7.30 18.33
C VAL A 102 -8.77 6.15 19.09
N GLY A 103 -7.46 6.23 19.33
CA GLY A 103 -6.72 5.30 20.17
C GLY A 103 -6.43 3.95 19.51
N MET A 104 -6.27 3.91 18.19
CA MET A 104 -5.84 2.68 17.51
C MET A 104 -4.43 2.28 17.94
N GLY A 105 -4.29 1.01 18.33
CA GLY A 105 -3.02 0.40 18.73
C GLY A 105 -2.65 0.62 20.20
N THR A 106 -1.78 -0.25 20.69
CA THR A 106 -1.22 -0.24 22.06
C THR A 106 0.29 -0.44 21.99
N THR A 107 1.01 -0.30 23.11
CA THR A 107 2.46 -0.57 23.16
C THR A 107 2.78 -2.04 22.91
N GLU A 108 1.89 -2.95 23.30
CA GLU A 108 2.04 -4.39 23.12
C GLU A 108 1.64 -4.81 21.69
N MET A 109 0.55 -4.22 21.19
CA MET A 109 -0.02 -4.48 19.87
C MET A 109 -0.17 -3.15 19.10
N PRO A 110 0.93 -2.63 18.53
CA PRO A 110 0.90 -1.35 17.83
C PRO A 110 0.11 -1.44 16.54
N PHE A 111 -0.64 -0.37 16.23
CA PHE A 111 -1.34 -0.26 14.95
C PHE A 111 -0.34 -0.05 13.81
N ARG A 112 -0.38 -0.92 12.80
CA ARG A 112 0.57 -0.86 11.67
C ARG A 112 -0.02 -0.11 10.49
N PHE A 113 0.59 1.01 10.13
CA PHE A 113 0.27 1.79 8.93
C PHE A 113 1.30 1.48 7.83
N VAL A 114 0.91 0.64 6.88
CA VAL A 114 1.76 0.22 5.75
C VAL A 114 1.48 1.11 4.54
N TYR A 115 2.42 1.95 4.16
CA TYR A 115 2.29 2.86 3.02
C TYR A 115 2.91 2.27 1.76
N VAL A 116 2.11 2.17 0.68
CA VAL A 116 2.61 1.75 -0.64
C VAL A 116 3.28 2.93 -1.35
N SER A 117 4.58 3.03 -1.16
CA SER A 117 5.44 4.05 -1.74
C SER A 117 5.82 3.67 -3.19
N GLY A 118 7.12 3.64 -3.51
CA GLY A 118 7.66 3.25 -4.80
C GLY A 118 9.17 3.23 -4.76
N GLU A 119 9.78 2.32 -5.51
CA GLU A 119 11.24 2.28 -5.67
C GLU A 119 11.75 3.62 -6.21
N GLY A 120 12.85 4.11 -5.64
CA GLY A 120 13.40 5.44 -5.93
C GLY A 120 12.79 6.62 -5.15
N ALA A 121 11.87 6.39 -4.21
CA ALA A 121 11.45 7.43 -3.25
C ALA A 121 12.65 7.98 -2.46
N ASP A 122 12.72 9.30 -2.29
CA ASP A 122 13.88 10.01 -1.75
C ASP A 122 13.51 10.87 -0.55
N GLN A 123 13.83 10.37 0.65
CA GLN A 123 13.59 11.05 1.92
C GLN A 123 14.49 12.29 2.13
N SER A 124 15.54 12.48 1.32
CA SER A 124 16.36 13.70 1.37
C SER A 124 15.68 14.90 0.69
N GLY A 125 14.69 14.64 -0.17
CA GLY A 125 13.98 15.66 -0.95
C GLY A 125 14.81 16.28 -2.09
N LYS A 126 15.98 15.71 -2.43
CA LYS A 126 16.92 16.28 -3.41
C LYS A 126 16.79 15.67 -4.81
N SER A 127 16.00 14.61 -4.96
CA SER A 127 15.76 13.96 -6.24
C SER A 127 15.21 14.95 -7.27
N PHE A 128 15.65 14.81 -8.52
CA PHE A 128 15.09 15.56 -9.65
C PHE A 128 13.67 15.10 -10.00
N MET A 129 13.29 13.89 -9.60
CA MET A 129 11.97 13.33 -9.89
C MET A 129 10.96 13.77 -8.82
N MET A 130 9.92 14.49 -9.25
CA MET A 130 8.83 14.95 -8.40
C MET A 130 8.20 13.85 -7.55
N PHE A 131 7.91 12.69 -8.17
CA PHE A 131 7.28 11.57 -7.45
C PHE A 131 8.16 11.08 -6.29
N ALA A 132 9.49 11.06 -6.49
CA ALA A 132 10.45 10.56 -5.52
C ALA A 132 10.54 11.49 -4.31
N ARG A 133 10.55 12.81 -4.53
CA ARG A 133 10.52 13.81 -3.45
C ARG A 133 9.24 13.70 -2.63
N VAL A 134 8.07 13.68 -3.28
CA VAL A 134 6.78 13.66 -2.57
C VAL A 134 6.57 12.35 -1.81
N LYS A 135 6.85 11.20 -2.44
CA LYS A 135 6.76 9.91 -1.73
C LYS A 135 7.78 9.83 -0.60
N GLY A 136 9.02 10.25 -0.82
CA GLY A 136 10.05 10.26 0.22
C GLY A 136 9.69 11.17 1.41
N LYS A 137 9.15 12.36 1.15
CA LYS A 137 8.59 13.23 2.20
C LYS A 137 7.47 12.52 2.96
N THR A 138 6.55 11.86 2.26
CA THR A 138 5.45 11.13 2.91
C THR A 138 5.97 10.03 3.82
N GLU A 139 6.90 9.20 3.34
CA GLU A 139 7.48 8.13 4.15
C GLU A 139 8.10 8.67 5.44
N LYS A 140 8.87 9.76 5.32
CA LYS A 140 9.51 10.42 6.47
C LYS A 140 8.48 10.91 7.47
N ASP A 141 7.47 11.66 7.02
CA ASP A 141 6.47 12.26 7.90
C ASP A 141 5.61 11.18 8.59
N LEU A 142 5.29 10.07 7.91
CA LEU A 142 4.59 8.94 8.51
C LEU A 142 5.44 8.25 9.59
N ILE A 143 6.73 8.06 9.34
CA ILE A 143 7.69 7.50 10.31
C ILE A 143 7.80 8.41 11.53
N ASP A 144 8.01 9.71 11.32
CA ASP A 144 8.16 10.69 12.39
C ASP A 144 6.87 10.78 13.22
N PHE A 145 5.70 10.73 12.59
CA PHE A 145 4.41 10.64 13.28
C PHE A 145 4.33 9.38 14.14
N ALA A 146 4.66 8.20 13.60
CA ALA A 146 4.61 6.95 14.35
C ALA A 146 5.59 6.95 15.53
N LYS A 147 6.79 7.52 15.39
CA LYS A 147 7.75 7.69 16.50
C LYS A 147 7.19 8.56 17.63
N SER A 148 6.43 9.60 17.29
CA SER A 148 5.76 10.46 18.27
C SER A 148 4.56 9.80 18.98
N SER A 149 4.15 8.60 18.55
CA SER A 149 2.98 7.90 19.09
C SER A 149 3.22 7.13 20.40
N ASN A 150 4.40 7.27 21.00
CA ASN A 150 4.85 6.50 22.18
C ASN A 150 4.73 4.99 22.00
N GLY A 151 5.03 4.49 20.79
CA GLY A 151 5.02 3.06 20.47
C GLY A 151 3.64 2.46 20.20
N THR A 152 2.56 3.26 20.20
CA THR A 152 1.20 2.76 19.88
C THR A 152 0.96 2.56 18.39
N MET A 153 1.78 3.16 17.54
CA MET A 153 1.71 3.03 16.09
C MET A 153 3.08 2.72 15.49
N LYS A 154 3.05 2.05 14.34
CA LYS A 154 4.21 1.79 13.48
C LYS A 154 3.88 2.18 12.06
N ALA A 155 4.72 3.01 11.44
CA ALA A 155 4.63 3.32 10.03
C ALA A 155 5.71 2.54 9.27
N GLN A 156 5.30 1.80 8.25
CA GLN A 156 6.21 0.98 7.44
C GLN A 156 5.95 1.27 5.97
N ASN A 157 7.01 1.51 5.21
CA ASN A 157 6.92 1.94 3.82
C ASN A 157 7.43 0.83 2.91
N ILE A 158 6.59 0.39 1.98
CA ILE A 158 7.01 -0.56 0.94
C ILE A 158 7.31 0.18 -0.35
N ARG A 159 8.48 -0.09 -0.95
CA ARG A 159 8.95 0.54 -2.18
C ARG A 159 8.99 -0.49 -3.31
N PRO A 160 7.84 -0.86 -3.89
CA PRO A 160 7.82 -1.79 -5.00
C PRO A 160 8.52 -1.20 -6.22
N GLY A 161 9.24 -2.05 -6.94
CA GLY A 161 9.65 -1.79 -8.32
C GLY A 161 8.44 -1.82 -9.25
N TYR A 162 8.68 -1.88 -10.56
CA TYR A 162 7.58 -1.97 -11.52
C TYR A 162 6.73 -3.24 -11.31
N PHE A 163 5.41 -3.08 -11.25
CA PHE A 163 4.43 -4.16 -11.21
C PHE A 163 3.24 -3.82 -12.10
N PHE A 164 2.48 -4.84 -12.52
CA PHE A 164 1.29 -4.68 -13.34
C PHE A 164 0.25 -5.76 -12.99
N PRO A 165 -1.04 -5.53 -13.27
CA PRO A 165 -2.08 -6.50 -12.92
C PRO A 165 -1.78 -7.88 -13.51
N SER A 166 -1.99 -8.94 -12.73
CA SER A 166 -1.83 -10.34 -13.15
C SER A 166 -3.10 -10.89 -13.81
N HIS A 167 -4.27 -10.41 -13.41
CA HIS A 167 -5.56 -10.88 -13.92
C HIS A 167 -5.91 -10.20 -15.27
N PRO A 168 -6.38 -10.96 -16.28
CA PRO A 168 -6.73 -10.42 -17.59
C PRO A 168 -7.72 -9.26 -17.54
N ASP A 169 -8.79 -9.39 -16.76
CA ASP A 169 -9.84 -8.37 -16.62
C ASP A 169 -9.27 -7.08 -16.04
N ASP A 170 -8.51 -7.18 -14.93
CA ASP A 170 -7.84 -6.04 -14.32
C ASP A 170 -6.84 -5.36 -15.27
N ARG A 171 -6.13 -6.12 -16.12
CA ARG A 171 -5.21 -5.52 -17.11
C ARG A 171 -5.97 -4.74 -18.16
N GLN A 172 -7.12 -5.23 -18.59
CA GLN A 172 -7.92 -4.54 -19.60
C GLN A 172 -8.42 -3.19 -19.07
N ASP A 173 -8.84 -3.16 -17.80
CA ASP A 173 -9.43 -1.98 -17.17
C ASP A 173 -8.37 -0.98 -16.67
N LEU A 174 -7.24 -1.46 -16.14
CA LEU A 174 -6.25 -0.62 -15.45
C LEU A 174 -5.06 -0.20 -16.32
N ARG A 175 -4.87 -0.80 -17.49
CA ARG A 175 -3.72 -0.51 -18.37
C ARG A 175 -4.18 -0.04 -19.74
N THR A 176 -3.53 1.00 -20.26
CA THR A 176 -3.69 1.41 -21.66
C THR A 176 -3.16 0.34 -22.62
N GLY A 177 -3.57 0.39 -23.89
CA GLY A 177 -3.07 -0.55 -24.92
C GLY A 177 -1.53 -0.57 -25.02
N PHE A 178 -0.91 0.60 -24.98
CA PHE A 178 0.56 0.72 -24.98
C PHE A 178 1.20 0.13 -23.72
N SER A 179 0.66 0.41 -22.53
CA SER A 179 1.17 -0.19 -21.29
C SER A 179 1.04 -1.72 -21.30
N ARG A 180 -0.06 -2.27 -21.82
CA ARG A 180 -0.23 -3.73 -21.97
C ARG A 180 0.82 -4.34 -22.90
N PHE A 181 1.22 -3.64 -23.96
CA PHE A 181 2.30 -4.08 -24.84
C PHE A 181 3.64 -4.13 -24.11
N ILE A 182 3.99 -3.07 -23.37
CA ILE A 182 5.21 -3.01 -22.55
C ILE A 182 5.22 -4.14 -21.51
N ASP A 183 4.11 -4.33 -20.79
CA ASP A 183 3.97 -5.38 -19.78
C ASP A 183 4.18 -6.79 -20.36
N ARG A 184 3.75 -7.03 -21.59
CA ARG A 184 3.84 -8.35 -22.24
C ARG A 184 5.20 -8.62 -22.88
N VAL A 185 5.82 -7.61 -23.48
CA VAL A 185 7.01 -7.80 -24.34
C VAL A 185 8.30 -7.41 -23.61
N ILE A 186 8.29 -6.30 -22.88
CA ILE A 186 9.51 -5.74 -22.28
C ILE A 186 9.74 -6.29 -20.87
N MET A 187 8.67 -6.46 -20.08
CA MET A 187 8.84 -6.86 -18.69
C MET A 187 9.43 -8.26 -18.44
N PRO A 188 9.21 -9.30 -19.27
CA PRO A 188 9.90 -10.58 -19.10
C PRO A 188 11.43 -10.44 -19.19
N ILE A 189 11.90 -9.57 -20.09
CA ILE A 189 13.34 -9.28 -20.25
C ILE A 189 13.86 -8.54 -19.01
N VAL A 190 13.16 -7.49 -18.57
CA VAL A 190 13.53 -6.71 -17.37
C VAL A 190 13.58 -7.59 -16.12
N LYS A 191 12.58 -8.45 -15.91
CA LYS A 191 12.53 -9.39 -14.77
C LYS A 191 13.72 -10.36 -14.76
N THR A 192 14.30 -10.66 -15.93
CA THR A 192 15.44 -11.56 -16.08
C THR A 192 16.77 -10.82 -15.93
N ALA A 193 16.94 -9.69 -16.61
CA ALA A 193 18.20 -8.95 -16.64
C ALA A 193 18.42 -8.06 -15.40
N ALA A 194 17.36 -7.54 -14.80
CA ALA A 194 17.41 -6.61 -13.68
C ALA A 194 16.24 -6.86 -12.70
N PRO A 195 16.23 -8.02 -12.01
CA PRO A 195 15.11 -8.47 -11.18
C PRO A 195 14.80 -7.55 -10.00
N SER A 196 15.72 -6.66 -9.61
CA SER A 196 15.50 -5.64 -8.58
C SER A 196 14.62 -4.47 -9.05
N MET A 197 14.38 -4.30 -10.36
CA MET A 197 13.54 -3.22 -10.89
C MET A 197 12.06 -3.57 -10.98
N ALA A 198 11.69 -4.82 -10.68
CA ALA A 198 10.32 -5.30 -10.80
C ALA A 198 9.92 -6.19 -9.62
N ILE A 199 8.62 -6.25 -9.34
CA ILE A 199 8.04 -7.20 -8.40
C ILE A 199 6.85 -7.90 -9.05
N ASP A 200 6.64 -9.17 -8.71
CA ASP A 200 5.39 -9.80 -9.06
C ASP A 200 4.28 -9.19 -8.21
N ILE A 201 3.13 -8.88 -8.81
CA ILE A 201 2.08 -8.20 -8.06
C ILE A 201 1.53 -9.11 -6.94
N SER A 202 1.51 -10.43 -7.16
CA SER A 202 1.08 -11.39 -6.14
C SER A 202 2.04 -11.43 -4.95
N ASP A 203 3.34 -11.33 -5.22
CA ASP A 203 4.39 -11.20 -4.22
C ASP A 203 4.24 -9.89 -3.43
N LEU A 204 3.96 -8.78 -4.11
CA LEU A 204 3.67 -7.49 -3.47
C LEU A 204 2.46 -7.59 -2.52
N GLY A 205 1.36 -8.19 -2.98
CA GLY A 205 0.14 -8.38 -2.19
C GLY A 205 0.42 -9.17 -0.90
N LYS A 206 1.12 -10.31 -1.03
CA LYS A 206 1.50 -11.15 0.11
C LYS A 206 2.39 -10.40 1.10
N VAL A 207 3.49 -9.81 0.63
CA VAL A 207 4.43 -9.09 1.51
C VAL A 207 3.75 -7.95 2.24
N ALA A 208 2.90 -7.17 1.56
CA ALA A 208 2.17 -6.07 2.21
C ALA A 208 1.28 -6.55 3.37
N VAL A 209 0.54 -7.65 3.17
CA VAL A 209 -0.30 -8.26 4.22
C VAL A 209 0.56 -8.81 5.37
N GLU A 210 1.71 -9.40 5.07
CA GLU A 210 2.59 -9.97 6.09
C GLU A 210 3.33 -8.91 6.91
N ILE A 211 3.73 -7.79 6.29
CA ILE A 211 4.22 -6.60 7.01
C ILE A 211 3.12 -6.04 7.90
N ALA A 212 1.88 -5.92 7.39
CA ALA A 212 0.75 -5.45 8.19
C ALA A 212 0.42 -6.38 9.37
N LYS A 213 0.69 -7.69 9.25
CA LYS A 213 0.60 -8.67 10.36
C LYS A 213 1.78 -8.60 11.34
N GLY A 214 2.79 -7.78 11.06
CA GLY A 214 3.98 -7.65 11.89
C GLY A 214 4.96 -8.82 11.79
N LYS A 215 4.92 -9.61 10.71
CA LYS A 215 5.84 -10.74 10.53
C LYS A 215 7.28 -10.31 10.26
N TYR A 216 7.48 -9.09 9.76
CA TYR A 216 8.78 -8.60 9.33
C TYR A 216 9.19 -7.39 10.17
N GLY A 217 9.77 -7.70 11.34
CA GLY A 217 10.56 -6.78 12.18
C GLY A 217 10.01 -5.37 12.39
N GLU A 218 10.95 -4.48 12.66
CA GLU A 218 10.75 -3.05 12.96
C GLU A 218 11.26 -2.15 11.82
N ASP A 219 11.58 -2.73 10.66
CA ASP A 219 12.08 -1.98 9.52
C ASP A 219 11.02 -0.97 9.06
N GLU A 220 11.45 0.29 8.94
CA GLU A 220 10.60 1.41 8.53
C GLU A 220 10.42 1.47 7.01
N VAL A 221 11.35 0.89 6.25
CA VAL A 221 11.39 0.93 4.79
C VAL A 221 11.81 -0.44 4.23
N PHE A 222 11.01 -0.97 3.32
CA PHE A 222 11.28 -2.19 2.57
C PHE A 222 11.48 -1.85 1.09
N SER A 223 12.73 -1.85 0.64
CA SER A 223 13.08 -1.76 -0.79
C SER A 223 12.52 -2.95 -1.58
N ASN A 224 12.45 -2.82 -2.90
CA ASN A 224 12.01 -3.91 -3.77
C ASN A 224 12.86 -5.17 -3.59
N ALA A 225 14.18 -5.00 -3.44
CA ALA A 225 15.10 -6.10 -3.22
C ALA A 225 14.84 -6.82 -1.88
N GLN A 226 14.62 -6.06 -0.80
CA GLN A 226 14.28 -6.63 0.51
C GLN A 226 12.97 -7.42 0.46
N MET A 227 11.90 -6.85 -0.10
CA MET A 227 10.61 -7.55 -0.21
C MET A 227 10.73 -8.88 -0.97
N ARG A 228 11.50 -8.90 -2.07
CA ARG A 228 11.77 -10.13 -2.82
C ARG A 228 12.59 -11.14 -2.02
N GLY A 229 13.52 -10.66 -1.19
CA GLY A 229 14.32 -11.50 -0.28
C GLY A 229 13.45 -12.21 0.76
N LEU A 230 12.54 -11.48 1.41
CA LEU A 230 11.64 -12.01 2.45
C LEU A 230 10.81 -13.21 1.97
N LEU A 231 10.36 -13.18 0.70
CA LEU A 231 9.58 -14.28 0.11
C LEU A 231 10.42 -15.50 -0.26
N LYS A 232 11.69 -15.31 -0.63
CA LYS A 232 12.60 -16.42 -0.97
C LYS A 232 12.96 -17.23 0.26
N THR A 233 13.24 -16.57 1.38
CA THR A 233 13.56 -17.23 2.65
C THR A 233 12.43 -18.16 3.09
N ARG A 234 11.18 -17.70 3.02
CA ARG A 234 10.02 -18.53 3.39
C ARG A 234 9.75 -19.70 2.46
N LYS A 235 9.99 -19.54 1.15
CA LYS A 235 9.92 -20.67 0.20
C LYS A 235 10.97 -21.74 0.52
N ALA A 236 12.16 -21.31 0.96
CA ALA A 236 13.20 -22.24 1.41
C ALA A 236 12.84 -22.92 2.74
N GLU A 237 12.07 -22.26 3.60
CA GLU A 237 11.57 -22.78 4.89
C GLU A 237 10.29 -23.63 4.75
N GLY A 238 9.71 -23.75 3.56
CA GLY A 238 8.54 -24.59 3.28
C GLY A 238 7.21 -24.02 3.77
N GLU A 239 7.15 -22.71 4.06
CA GLU A 239 5.94 -22.07 4.61
C GLU A 239 5.00 -21.45 3.54
N LEU A 240 5.25 -21.73 2.26
CA LEU A 240 4.53 -21.19 1.09
C LEU A 240 4.41 -22.20 -0.04
#